data_AF-A0A4V3X9A4-F1
#
_entry.id   AF-A0A4V3X9A4-F1
#
_cell.length_a   1.000
_cell.length_b   1.000
_cell.length_c   1.000
_cell.angle_alpha   90.00
_cell.angle_beta   90.00
_cell.angle_gamma   90.00
#
_symmetry.space_group_name_H-M   'P 1'
#
loop_
_entity.id
_entity.type
_entity.pdbx_description
1 polymer ?
#
loop_
_entity_poly.entity_id
_entity_poly.type
_entity_poly.pdbx_seq_one_letter_code
_entity_poly.pdbx_strand_id
1 'polypeptide(L)'
;MAPESGQPQVPQAVALEKARRDDGKYKRGEEQKTRMNLSDVAAVGEVKRGEGQSDRRDNELKICGGATELLYNDPCRRFVNGFTIERRRMRLWRFERTHVCVSKEFNFHGTPRLFIRFLLYLLFSSPQDLGFDPNVRRYFRCVPEETDSSSGASKDRYEIAYRYQVGNRYFLTQGPPISEEAAYWVVSRATRVWRVREMHFHDPSNEHEYTLGEPMALKDAYLFEDAVLESGIKEQIMASLKDAGANDKDAARYFMEYEIDEVAKLPDENETGLEDDLTSDMKSNEPASYTPGNEAWIICVEQGGYIVTLAAGTVSGILQVGKANLRT
;
A
#
# COMPACT_ATOMS: atom_id res chain seq x y z
N MET A 1 -5.93 -30.92 -29.45
CA MET A 1 -4.94 -29.89 -29.83
C MET A 1 -5.08 -28.77 -28.81
N ALA A 2 -4.16 -28.71 -27.85
CA ALA A 2 -4.14 -27.68 -26.82
C ALA A 2 -3.46 -26.41 -27.40
N PRO A 3 -3.93 -25.20 -27.09
CA PRO A 3 -3.24 -23.98 -27.48
C PRO A 3 -2.04 -23.71 -26.57
N GLU A 4 -0.97 -23.21 -27.18
CA GLU A 4 0.33 -22.93 -26.58
C GLU A 4 0.26 -21.93 -25.42
N SER A 5 1.10 -22.18 -24.42
CA SER A 5 1.38 -21.34 -23.26
C SER A 5 1.84 -19.94 -23.66
N GLY A 6 1.05 -18.92 -23.29
CA GLY A 6 1.44 -17.51 -23.39
C GLY A 6 2.60 -17.19 -22.45
N GLN A 7 3.67 -16.61 -22.97
CA GLN A 7 4.78 -16.08 -22.17
C GLN A 7 4.29 -14.92 -21.29
N PRO A 8 4.79 -14.79 -20.05
CA PRO A 8 4.50 -13.63 -19.21
C PRO A 8 5.01 -12.35 -19.89
N GLN A 9 4.12 -11.37 -20.08
CA GLN A 9 4.52 -10.06 -20.59
C GLN A 9 5.49 -9.40 -19.60
N VAL A 10 6.66 -9.04 -20.09
CA VAL A 10 7.62 -8.21 -19.37
C VAL A 10 6.95 -6.87 -19.06
N PRO A 11 6.98 -6.37 -17.79
CA PRO A 11 6.43 -5.07 -17.46
C PRO A 11 7.05 -4.01 -18.37
N GLN A 12 6.22 -3.33 -19.16
CA GLN A 12 6.66 -2.14 -19.87
C GLN A 12 7.00 -1.09 -18.80
N ALA A 13 8.29 -0.84 -18.61
CA ALA A 13 8.75 0.37 -17.96
C ALA A 13 8.22 1.53 -18.80
N VAL A 14 7.12 2.15 -18.35
CA VAL A 14 6.67 3.42 -18.91
C VAL A 14 7.68 4.44 -18.43
N ALA A 15 8.70 4.68 -19.26
CA ALA A 15 9.54 5.85 -19.09
C ALA A 15 8.60 7.06 -19.12
N LEU A 16 8.45 7.75 -17.99
CA LEU A 16 7.91 9.10 -17.93
C LEU A 16 8.89 10.07 -18.60
N GLU A 17 9.23 9.84 -19.87
CA GLU A 17 9.85 10.84 -20.72
C GLU A 17 8.75 11.69 -21.34
N LYS A 18 8.45 12.80 -20.66
CA LYS A 18 8.35 14.14 -21.24
C LYS A 18 7.99 15.15 -20.16
N ALA A 19 9.00 15.57 -19.38
CA ALA A 19 9.03 16.96 -18.98
C ALA A 19 9.15 17.78 -20.27
N ARG A 20 8.09 18.51 -20.65
CA ARG A 20 8.11 19.32 -21.89
C ARG A 20 8.88 20.61 -21.68
N ARG A 21 9.71 20.89 -22.69
CA ARG A 21 10.45 22.13 -22.98
C ARG A 21 9.63 23.37 -22.61
N ASP A 22 10.27 24.25 -21.86
CA ASP A 22 9.88 25.65 -21.69
C ASP A 22 10.72 26.48 -22.68
N ASP A 23 10.08 27.15 -23.64
CA ASP A 23 10.71 27.99 -24.65
C ASP A 23 11.06 29.39 -24.08
N GLY A 24 11.75 29.42 -22.94
CA GLY A 24 12.15 30.64 -22.24
C GLY A 24 13.64 30.61 -21.93
N LYS A 25 14.39 31.60 -22.41
CA LYS A 25 15.83 31.78 -22.15
C LYS A 25 16.13 31.98 -20.65
N TYR A 26 16.22 30.90 -19.89
CA TYR A 26 16.92 30.85 -18.61
C TYR A 26 18.02 29.79 -18.69
N LYS A 27 19.21 30.14 -18.19
CA LYS A 27 20.36 29.22 -18.18
C LYS A 27 19.96 27.98 -17.39
N ARG A 28 19.89 26.84 -18.09
CA ARG A 28 19.61 25.52 -17.55
C ARG A 28 20.70 25.20 -16.52
N GLY A 29 20.36 25.29 -15.23
CA GLY A 29 21.12 24.63 -14.18
C GLY A 29 21.18 23.13 -14.48
N GLU A 30 22.25 22.46 -14.08
CA GLU A 30 22.36 21.01 -14.26
C GLU A 30 21.10 20.32 -13.73
N GLU A 31 20.44 19.55 -14.60
CA GLU A 31 19.26 18.76 -14.27
C GLU A 31 19.70 17.68 -13.28
N GLN A 32 19.65 17.99 -11.98
CA GLN A 32 19.81 17.01 -10.92
C GLN A 32 18.63 16.05 -11.06
N LYS A 33 18.89 14.88 -11.67
CA LYS A 33 17.89 13.82 -11.81
C LYS A 33 17.64 13.22 -10.42
N THR A 34 16.76 13.84 -9.66
CA THR A 34 16.30 13.33 -8.37
C THR A 34 15.59 12.00 -8.63
N ARG A 35 16.13 10.92 -8.05
CA ARG A 35 15.50 9.59 -8.12
C ARG A 35 14.41 9.56 -7.05
N MET A 36 13.16 9.82 -7.44
CA MET A 36 12.03 9.75 -6.53
C MET A 36 11.64 8.28 -6.31
N ASN A 37 11.55 7.85 -5.06
CA ASN A 37 11.02 6.54 -4.72
C ASN A 37 9.50 6.64 -4.64
N LEU A 38 8.80 5.86 -5.47
CA LEU A 38 7.33 5.90 -5.53
C LEU A 38 6.68 5.50 -4.20
N SER A 39 7.36 4.70 -3.39
CA SER A 39 6.85 4.29 -2.07
C SER A 39 6.68 5.49 -1.12
N ASP A 40 7.44 6.56 -1.31
CA ASP A 40 7.43 7.74 -0.42
C ASP A 40 6.41 8.81 -0.90
N VAL A 41 5.62 8.51 -1.95
CA VAL A 41 4.68 9.46 -2.56
C VAL A 41 3.38 9.55 -1.75
N ALA A 42 3.16 10.65 -1.03
CA ALA A 42 1.94 10.83 -0.23
C ALA A 42 0.65 10.98 -1.06
N ALA A 43 0.73 11.53 -2.27
CA ALA A 43 -0.42 11.73 -3.15
C ALA A 43 -0.04 11.81 -4.64
N VAL A 44 -1.00 11.49 -5.50
CA VAL A 44 -0.87 11.62 -6.97
C VAL A 44 -1.59 12.87 -7.49
N GLY A 45 -0.97 13.58 -8.43
CA GLY A 45 -1.48 14.84 -8.95
C GLY A 45 -1.42 14.92 -10.47
N GLU A 46 -2.54 15.27 -11.12
CA GLU A 46 -2.61 15.44 -12.57
C GLU A 46 -3.10 16.84 -12.94
N VAL A 47 -2.41 17.51 -13.87
CA VAL A 47 -2.65 18.93 -14.16
C VAL A 47 -2.74 19.21 -15.67
N LYS A 48 -3.73 20.01 -16.05
CA LYS A 48 -3.96 20.52 -17.41
C LYS A 48 -4.10 22.03 -17.41
N ARG A 49 -3.57 22.64 -18.45
CA ARG A 49 -3.77 24.07 -18.73
C ARG A 49 -5.16 24.35 -19.32
N GLY A 50 -5.68 23.40 -20.10
CA GLY A 50 -7.02 23.46 -20.66
C GLY A 50 -8.09 23.01 -19.66
N GLU A 51 -9.33 23.36 -19.98
CA GLU A 51 -10.52 22.95 -19.20
C GLU A 51 -11.52 22.17 -20.08
N GLY A 52 -11.07 21.68 -21.23
CA GLY A 52 -11.91 20.89 -22.13
C GLY A 52 -12.26 19.52 -21.56
N GLN A 53 -13.31 18.90 -22.11
CA GLN A 53 -13.70 17.54 -21.70
C GLN A 53 -12.58 16.52 -21.95
N SER A 54 -11.79 16.69 -23.01
CA SER A 54 -10.63 15.85 -23.31
C SER A 54 -9.52 15.99 -22.26
N ASP A 55 -9.24 17.21 -21.79
CA ASP A 55 -8.25 17.47 -20.74
C ASP A 55 -8.66 16.81 -19.43
N ARG A 56 -9.94 16.99 -19.07
CA ARG A 56 -10.53 16.37 -17.88
C ARG A 56 -10.44 14.84 -17.95
N ARG A 57 -10.82 14.25 -19.08
CA ARG A 57 -10.80 12.79 -19.25
C ARG A 57 -9.36 12.25 -19.24
N ASP A 58 -8.40 12.97 -19.81
CA ASP A 58 -6.98 12.57 -19.75
C ASP A 58 -6.44 12.62 -18.32
N ASN A 59 -6.78 13.65 -17.53
CA ASN A 59 -6.44 13.72 -16.11
C ASN A 59 -7.05 12.56 -15.33
N GLU A 60 -8.35 12.27 -15.53
CA GLU A 60 -9.05 11.15 -14.88
C GLU A 60 -8.37 9.81 -15.17
N LEU A 61 -7.98 9.56 -16.42
CA LEU A 61 -7.30 8.32 -16.79
C LEU A 61 -5.92 8.21 -16.15
N LYS A 62 -5.15 9.30 -16.15
CA LYS A 62 -3.79 9.31 -15.61
C LYS A 62 -3.75 9.20 -14.09
N ILE A 63 -4.63 9.91 -13.40
CA ILE A 63 -4.67 9.83 -11.94
C ILE A 63 -5.11 8.45 -11.47
N CYS A 64 -6.08 7.82 -12.17
CA CYS A 64 -6.43 6.43 -11.93
C CYS A 64 -5.22 5.51 -12.16
N GLY A 65 -4.50 5.66 -13.27
CA GLY A 65 -3.29 4.88 -13.56
C GLY A 65 -2.20 5.04 -12.49
N GLY A 66 -1.91 6.27 -12.07
CA GLY A 66 -0.93 6.54 -11.01
C GLY A 66 -1.34 5.97 -9.66
N ALA A 67 -2.63 6.06 -9.30
CA ALA A 67 -3.14 5.43 -8.09
C ALA A 67 -3.06 3.90 -8.16
N THR A 68 -3.38 3.29 -9.31
CA THR A 68 -3.19 1.86 -9.56
C THR A 68 -1.74 1.46 -9.32
N GLU A 69 -0.79 2.20 -9.88
CA GLU A 69 0.64 1.90 -9.78
C GLU A 69 1.14 1.97 -8.33
N LEU A 70 0.72 2.99 -7.57
CA LEU A 70 1.10 3.09 -6.16
C LEU A 70 0.50 1.97 -5.32
N LEU A 71 -0.81 1.76 -5.44
CA LEU A 71 -1.49 0.70 -4.72
C LEU A 71 -0.91 -0.68 -5.08
N TYR A 72 -0.64 -0.94 -6.36
CA TYR A 72 -0.09 -2.21 -6.81
C TYR A 72 1.37 -2.44 -6.42
N ASN A 73 2.22 -1.43 -6.39
CA ASN A 73 3.64 -1.66 -6.09
C ASN A 73 3.95 -1.57 -4.59
N ASP A 74 3.15 -0.85 -3.81
CA ASP A 74 3.40 -0.62 -2.39
C ASP A 74 2.32 -1.32 -1.53
N PRO A 75 2.59 -2.51 -0.98
CA PRO A 75 1.66 -3.22 -0.10
C PRO A 75 1.48 -2.50 1.24
N CYS A 76 2.29 -1.48 1.56
CA CYS A 76 2.08 -0.67 2.75
C CYS A 76 0.92 0.34 2.58
N ARG A 77 0.19 0.35 1.46
CA ARG A 77 -0.90 1.30 1.18
C ARG A 77 -2.28 0.71 1.40
N ARG A 78 -3.05 1.37 2.26
CA ARG A 78 -4.50 1.17 2.44
C ARG A 78 -5.32 2.01 1.45
N PHE A 79 -4.86 3.24 1.23
CA PHE A 79 -5.46 4.15 0.26
C PHE A 79 -4.42 5.13 -0.31
N VAL A 80 -4.76 5.77 -1.41
CA VAL A 80 -3.95 6.81 -2.06
C VAL A 80 -4.79 8.07 -2.22
N ASN A 81 -4.29 9.18 -1.71
CA ASN A 81 -4.86 10.49 -1.96
C ASN A 81 -4.43 11.03 -3.33
N GLY A 82 -5.24 11.89 -3.93
CA GLY A 82 -4.84 12.56 -5.14
C GLY A 82 -5.65 13.79 -5.47
N PHE A 83 -5.25 14.48 -6.53
CA PHE A 83 -5.93 15.65 -7.03
C PHE A 83 -5.79 15.80 -8.54
N THR A 84 -6.82 16.34 -9.19
CA THR A 84 -6.72 16.81 -10.58
C THR A 84 -6.94 18.31 -10.64
N ILE A 85 -6.21 18.99 -11.51
CA ILE A 85 -6.40 20.42 -11.80
C ILE A 85 -6.58 20.60 -13.31
N GLU A 86 -7.73 21.10 -13.72
CA GLU A 86 -8.00 21.55 -15.09
C GLU A 86 -8.17 23.07 -15.11
N ARG A 87 -7.12 23.78 -15.54
CA ARG A 87 -6.98 25.24 -15.49
C ARG A 87 -7.10 25.78 -14.06
N ARG A 88 -8.32 26.11 -13.63
CA ARG A 88 -8.64 26.66 -12.30
C ARG A 88 -9.52 25.72 -11.47
N ARG A 89 -9.99 24.63 -12.07
CA ARG A 89 -10.94 23.69 -11.48
C ARG A 89 -10.15 22.54 -10.90
N MET A 90 -10.41 22.23 -9.63
CA MET A 90 -9.72 21.19 -8.89
C MET A 90 -10.73 20.15 -8.41
N ARG A 91 -10.32 18.89 -8.40
CA ARG A 91 -11.02 17.80 -7.71
C ARG A 91 -10.04 17.06 -6.82
N LEU A 92 -10.51 16.66 -5.65
CA LEU A 92 -9.80 15.77 -4.74
C LEU A 92 -10.26 14.33 -4.99
N TRP A 93 -9.32 13.41 -4.86
CA TRP A 93 -9.52 11.98 -5.10
C TRP A 93 -9.00 11.19 -3.91
N ARG A 94 -9.69 10.13 -3.58
CA ARG A 94 -9.25 9.12 -2.62
C ARG A 94 -9.52 7.75 -3.20
N PHE A 95 -8.46 7.00 -3.44
CA PHE A 95 -8.50 5.67 -4.01
C PHE A 95 -8.33 4.66 -2.89
N GLU A 96 -9.37 3.88 -2.64
CA GLU A 96 -9.33 2.74 -1.71
C GLU A 96 -9.53 1.45 -2.50
N ARG A 97 -9.23 0.30 -1.88
CA ARG A 97 -9.38 -1.01 -2.53
C ARG A 97 -10.84 -1.41 -2.76
N THR A 98 -11.78 -0.80 -2.07
CA THR A 98 -13.21 -1.10 -2.21
C THR A 98 -13.95 -0.08 -3.08
N HIS A 99 -13.46 1.16 -3.16
CA HIS A 99 -14.14 2.24 -3.86
C HIS A 99 -13.19 3.41 -4.18
N VAL A 100 -13.64 4.31 -5.05
CA VAL A 100 -12.95 5.57 -5.35
C VAL A 100 -13.88 6.73 -5.02
N CYS A 101 -13.44 7.60 -4.13
CA CYS A 101 -14.12 8.82 -3.76
C CYS A 101 -13.58 10.01 -4.56
N VAL A 102 -14.48 10.84 -5.10
CA VAL A 102 -14.12 12.02 -5.88
C VAL A 102 -14.94 13.21 -5.40
N SER A 103 -14.29 14.32 -5.09
CA SER A 103 -14.98 15.54 -4.69
C SER A 103 -15.75 16.16 -5.88
N LYS A 104 -16.75 16.99 -5.57
CA LYS A 104 -17.25 17.96 -6.55
C LYS A 104 -16.10 18.87 -6.98
N GLU A 105 -16.15 19.34 -8.23
CA GLU A 105 -15.15 20.28 -8.74
C GLU A 105 -15.30 21.64 -8.06
N PHE A 106 -14.18 22.28 -7.73
CA PHE A 106 -14.17 23.63 -7.16
C PHE A 106 -13.10 24.51 -7.80
N ASN A 107 -13.34 25.81 -7.86
CA ASN A 107 -12.35 26.77 -8.33
C ASN A 107 -11.36 27.08 -7.21
N PHE A 108 -10.15 26.51 -7.24
CA PHE A 108 -9.19 26.66 -6.16
C PHE A 108 -8.68 28.10 -5.97
N HIS A 109 -8.78 28.96 -6.99
CA HIS A 109 -8.53 30.40 -6.83
C HIS A 109 -9.68 31.13 -6.13
N GLY A 110 -10.92 30.67 -6.31
CA GLY A 110 -12.10 31.23 -5.65
C GLY A 110 -12.26 30.72 -4.22
N THR A 111 -11.75 29.53 -3.92
CA THR A 111 -11.77 28.91 -2.59
C THR A 111 -10.37 28.47 -2.15
N PRO A 112 -9.41 29.39 -2.02
CA PRO A 112 -8.01 29.04 -1.73
C PRO A 112 -7.83 28.33 -0.39
N ARG A 113 -8.75 28.54 0.56
CA ARG A 113 -8.75 27.83 1.85
C ARG A 113 -8.85 26.32 1.70
N LEU A 114 -9.64 25.80 0.76
CA LEU A 114 -9.75 24.36 0.54
C LEU A 114 -8.46 23.78 -0.02
N PHE A 115 -7.83 24.49 -0.96
CA PHE A 115 -6.55 24.09 -1.53
C PHE A 115 -5.42 24.09 -0.48
N ILE A 116 -5.32 25.17 0.31
CA ILE A 116 -4.34 25.25 1.40
C ILE A 116 -4.57 24.14 2.42
N ARG A 117 -5.82 23.87 2.82
CA ARG A 117 -6.14 22.77 3.75
C ARG A 117 -5.69 21.42 3.21
N PHE A 118 -5.90 21.14 1.92
CA PHE A 118 -5.44 19.91 1.30
C PHE A 118 -3.92 19.79 1.31
N LEU A 119 -3.19 20.88 1.01
CA LEU A 119 -1.73 20.89 1.11
C LEU A 119 -1.24 20.67 2.55
N LEU A 120 -1.86 21.33 3.52
CA LEU A 120 -1.52 21.15 4.93
C LEU A 120 -1.78 19.71 5.39
N TYR A 121 -2.89 19.10 4.96
CA TYR A 121 -3.16 17.69 5.18
C TYR A 121 -2.03 16.82 4.61
N LEU A 122 -1.62 17.02 3.35
CA LEU A 122 -0.54 16.23 2.77
C LEU A 122 0.83 16.40 3.47
N LEU A 123 1.09 17.57 4.04
CA LEU A 123 2.39 17.91 4.63
C LEU A 123 2.50 17.54 6.12
N PHE A 124 1.39 17.57 6.86
CA PHE A 124 1.40 17.48 8.31
C PHE A 124 0.61 16.27 8.87
N SER A 125 -0.11 15.52 8.03
CA SER A 125 -0.77 14.30 8.47
C SER A 125 0.22 13.16 8.72
N SER A 126 -0.13 12.31 9.69
CA SER A 126 0.61 11.08 9.98
C SER A 126 0.66 10.17 8.74
N PRO A 127 1.65 9.27 8.62
CA PRO A 127 1.66 8.24 7.59
C PRO A 127 0.35 7.45 7.54
N GLN A 128 -0.20 7.10 8.71
CA GLN A 128 -1.48 6.40 8.82
C GLN A 128 -2.63 7.18 8.16
N ASP A 129 -2.70 8.49 8.41
CA ASP A 129 -3.70 9.39 7.84
C ASP A 129 -3.47 9.68 6.35
N LEU A 130 -2.24 9.53 5.86
CA LEU A 130 -1.89 9.62 4.44
C LEU A 130 -2.14 8.32 3.66
N GLY A 131 -2.56 7.26 4.36
CA GLY A 131 -2.98 6.00 3.77
C GLY A 131 -1.97 4.87 3.85
N PHE A 132 -0.91 5.03 4.65
CA PHE A 132 -0.03 3.93 4.99
C PHE A 132 -0.66 3.00 6.04
N ASP A 133 -0.34 1.71 5.95
CA ASP A 133 -0.76 0.69 6.91
C ASP A 133 0.23 0.63 8.07
N PRO A 134 -0.18 0.91 9.32
CA PRO A 134 0.71 0.85 10.47
C PRO A 134 1.24 -0.58 10.76
N ASN A 135 0.51 -1.61 10.32
CA ASN A 135 0.85 -3.01 10.53
C ASN A 135 1.78 -3.56 9.43
N VAL A 136 2.05 -2.80 8.37
CA VAL A 136 2.92 -3.23 7.25
C VAL A 136 4.04 -2.22 7.06
N ARG A 137 5.28 -2.66 7.32
CA ARG A 137 6.46 -1.81 7.16
C ARG A 137 7.37 -2.34 6.06
N ARG A 138 7.94 -1.42 5.29
CA ARG A 138 9.00 -1.74 4.34
C ARG A 138 10.31 -1.98 5.09
N TYR A 139 11.00 -3.06 4.77
CA TYR A 139 12.24 -3.48 5.40
C TYR A 139 13.32 -3.68 4.34
N PHE A 140 14.54 -3.18 4.58
CA PHE A 140 15.68 -3.42 3.69
C PHE A 140 16.50 -4.58 4.24
N ARG A 141 16.40 -5.75 3.60
CA ARG A 141 17.16 -6.94 3.99
C ARG A 141 18.51 -6.95 3.28
N CYS A 142 19.60 -7.08 4.05
CA CYS A 142 20.90 -7.42 3.48
C CYS A 142 20.89 -8.90 3.03
N VAL A 143 21.19 -9.13 1.77
CA VAL A 143 21.37 -10.46 1.18
C VAL A 143 22.86 -10.64 0.95
N PRO A 144 23.50 -11.60 1.64
CA PRO A 144 24.88 -11.95 1.36
C PRO A 144 24.99 -12.41 -0.09
N GLU A 145 25.82 -11.75 -0.90
CA GLU A 145 26.12 -12.24 -2.24
C GLU A 145 26.89 -13.57 -2.12
N GLU A 146 26.50 -14.58 -2.90
CA GLU A 146 27.38 -15.74 -3.10
C GLU A 146 28.67 -15.21 -3.74
N THR A 147 29.77 -15.26 -3.00
CA THR A 147 31.05 -14.69 -3.41
C THR A 147 31.52 -15.33 -4.72
N ASP A 148 31.47 -14.59 -5.82
CA ASP A 148 32.41 -14.80 -6.91
C ASP A 148 33.79 -14.41 -6.37
N SER A 149 34.60 -15.43 -6.04
CA SER A 149 35.93 -15.36 -5.40
C SER A 149 37.00 -14.53 -6.16
N SER A 150 36.60 -13.73 -7.15
CA SER A 150 37.47 -12.99 -8.06
C SER A 150 37.32 -11.46 -7.99
N SER A 151 36.34 -10.92 -7.27
CA SER A 151 36.26 -9.48 -7.00
C SER A 151 36.19 -9.22 -5.49
N GLY A 152 37.28 -8.71 -4.91
CA GLY A 152 37.44 -8.48 -3.47
C GLY A 152 36.59 -7.35 -2.88
N ALA A 153 35.38 -7.13 -3.40
CA ALA A 153 34.41 -6.19 -2.86
C ALA A 153 33.05 -6.89 -2.76
N SER A 154 32.76 -7.47 -1.58
CA SER A 154 31.40 -7.84 -1.19
C SER A 154 30.58 -6.55 -1.17
N LYS A 155 29.72 -6.34 -2.17
CA LYS A 155 28.71 -5.29 -2.08
C LYS A 155 27.47 -5.93 -1.49
N ASP A 156 27.21 -5.63 -0.23
CA ASP A 156 25.94 -5.99 0.42
C ASP A 156 24.79 -5.58 -0.49
N ARG A 157 24.07 -6.57 -1.01
CA ARG A 157 22.88 -6.34 -1.83
C ARG A 157 21.70 -6.20 -0.89
N TYR A 158 21.00 -5.08 -0.98
CA TYR A 158 19.78 -4.87 -0.20
C TYR A 158 18.56 -5.21 -1.04
N GLU A 159 17.68 -6.05 -0.50
CA GLU A 159 16.40 -6.38 -1.10
C GLU A 159 15.26 -5.80 -0.27
N ILE A 160 14.21 -5.35 -0.96
CA ILE A 160 13.00 -4.88 -0.31
C ILE A 160 12.23 -6.10 0.18
N ALA A 161 11.95 -6.12 1.48
CA ALA A 161 11.02 -7.03 2.13
C ALA A 161 9.95 -6.22 2.85
N TYR A 162 8.89 -6.88 3.28
CA TYR A 162 7.81 -6.27 4.04
C TYR A 162 7.66 -7.02 5.36
N ARG A 163 7.57 -6.27 6.45
CA ARG A 163 7.26 -6.77 7.77
C ARG A 163 5.79 -6.54 8.03
N TYR A 164 5.08 -7.63 8.27
CA TYR A 164 3.67 -7.67 8.58
C TYR A 164 3.48 -7.97 10.08
N GLN A 165 2.64 -7.20 10.75
CA GLN A 165 2.21 -7.45 12.13
C GLN A 165 0.80 -8.03 12.13
N VAL A 166 0.65 -9.25 12.66
CA VAL A 166 -0.65 -9.93 12.88
C VAL A 166 -0.78 -10.16 14.38
N GLY A 167 -1.78 -9.56 15.02
CA GLY A 167 -1.86 -9.50 16.47
C GLY A 167 -0.55 -9.01 17.11
N ASN A 168 0.08 -9.89 17.89
CA ASN A 168 1.36 -9.64 18.56
C ASN A 168 2.56 -10.33 17.88
N ARG A 169 2.37 -10.90 16.69
CA ARG A 169 3.39 -11.64 15.93
C ARG A 169 3.81 -10.85 14.70
N TYR A 170 5.05 -11.03 14.30
CA TYR A 170 5.65 -10.31 13.18
C TYR A 170 6.16 -11.29 12.13
N PHE A 171 5.97 -10.97 10.86
CA PHE A 171 6.27 -11.84 9.74
C PHE A 171 7.01 -11.06 8.66
N LEU A 172 8.15 -11.58 8.22
CA LEU A 172 8.97 -10.95 7.20
C LEU A 172 8.84 -11.69 5.88
N THR A 173 8.52 -10.97 4.80
CA THR A 173 8.42 -11.57 3.46
C THR A 173 9.76 -12.08 2.95
N GLN A 174 9.71 -13.10 2.08
CA GLN A 174 10.88 -13.70 1.45
C GLN A 174 10.68 -13.74 -0.06
N GLY A 175 11.40 -12.87 -0.77
CA GLY A 175 11.33 -12.78 -2.23
C GLY A 175 9.99 -12.23 -2.73
N PRO A 176 9.68 -12.43 -4.03
CA PRO A 176 8.44 -11.94 -4.62
C PRO A 176 7.20 -12.68 -4.08
N PRO A 177 6.00 -12.10 -4.21
CA PRO A 177 4.74 -12.77 -3.90
C PRO A 177 4.62 -14.11 -4.62
N ILE A 178 3.98 -15.07 -3.95
CA ILE A 178 3.49 -16.32 -4.54
C ILE A 178 2.33 -16.01 -5.51
N SER A 179 1.49 -15.03 -5.16
CA SER A 179 0.37 -14.56 -5.98
C SER A 179 0.08 -13.10 -5.68
N GLU A 180 -0.11 -12.27 -6.71
CA GLU A 180 -0.45 -10.84 -6.57
C GLU A 180 -1.34 -10.29 -7.69
N GLU A 181 -1.86 -11.13 -8.58
CA GLU A 181 -2.63 -10.70 -9.77
C GLU A 181 -3.85 -9.84 -9.39
N ALA A 182 -4.52 -10.19 -8.28
CA ALA A 182 -5.65 -9.43 -7.78
C ALA A 182 -5.26 -8.02 -7.29
N ALA A 183 -4.01 -7.81 -6.85
CA ALA A 183 -3.53 -6.52 -6.35
C ALA A 183 -3.41 -5.45 -7.43
N TYR A 184 -3.38 -5.84 -8.71
CA TYR A 184 -3.21 -4.92 -9.83
C TYR A 184 -4.41 -3.99 -10.04
N TRP A 185 -5.61 -4.42 -9.67
CA TRP A 185 -6.82 -3.63 -9.85
C TRP A 185 -6.99 -2.63 -8.69
N VAL A 186 -7.29 -1.37 -9.04
CA VAL A 186 -7.56 -0.28 -8.05
C VAL A 186 -8.63 -0.73 -7.06
N VAL A 187 -9.76 -1.21 -7.58
CA VAL A 187 -10.88 -1.72 -6.78
C VAL A 187 -10.92 -3.23 -6.92
N SER A 188 -10.56 -3.94 -5.85
CA SER A 188 -10.54 -5.39 -5.78
C SER A 188 -10.30 -5.84 -4.34
N ARG A 189 -10.30 -7.16 -4.10
CA ARG A 189 -9.79 -7.73 -2.85
C ARG A 189 -8.28 -7.54 -2.66
N ALA A 190 -7.60 -7.06 -3.70
CA ALA A 190 -6.17 -6.77 -3.74
C ALA A 190 -5.29 -7.87 -3.13
N THR A 191 -5.69 -9.13 -3.28
CA THR A 191 -5.08 -10.25 -2.58
C THR A 191 -3.62 -10.43 -2.98
N ARG A 192 -2.75 -10.50 -1.98
CA ARG A 192 -1.36 -10.92 -2.12
C ARG A 192 -1.07 -12.10 -1.21
N VAL A 193 -0.37 -13.09 -1.76
CA VAL A 193 0.11 -14.24 -1.00
C VAL A 193 1.63 -14.18 -0.99
N TRP A 194 2.23 -14.15 0.18
CA TRP A 194 3.66 -14.05 0.40
C TRP A 194 4.21 -15.34 1.00
N ARG A 195 5.44 -15.69 0.63
CA ARG A 195 6.26 -16.54 1.51
C ARG A 195 6.79 -15.66 2.63
N VAL A 196 6.60 -16.07 3.88
CA VAL A 196 7.07 -15.34 5.06
C VAL A 196 7.82 -16.25 6.02
N ARG A 197 8.56 -15.63 6.94
CA ARG A 197 9.03 -16.27 8.16
C ARG A 197 8.65 -15.41 9.36
N GLU A 198 8.29 -16.06 10.46
CA GLU A 198 8.04 -15.35 11.71
C GLU A 198 9.34 -14.73 12.22
N MET A 199 9.25 -13.50 12.70
CA MET A 199 10.32 -12.80 13.37
C MET A 199 10.16 -12.97 14.89
N HIS A 200 11.22 -13.44 15.53
CA HIS A 200 11.31 -13.52 16.97
C HIS A 200 12.37 -12.53 17.44
N PHE A 201 11.93 -11.45 18.07
CA PHE A 201 12.82 -10.43 18.63
C PHE A 201 13.37 -10.89 19.98
N HIS A 202 14.68 -10.73 20.19
CA HIS A 202 15.30 -11.00 21.48
C HIS A 202 14.95 -9.92 22.51
N ASP A 203 14.91 -8.67 22.05
CA ASP A 203 14.48 -7.50 22.80
C ASP A 203 13.39 -6.77 21.98
N PRO A 204 12.16 -6.61 22.51
CA PRO A 204 11.09 -5.88 21.81
C PRO A 204 11.45 -4.42 21.49
N SER A 205 12.40 -3.82 22.19
CA SER A 205 12.86 -2.45 21.93
C SER A 205 13.91 -2.36 20.82
N ASN A 206 14.48 -3.49 20.39
CA ASN A 206 15.48 -3.57 19.32
C ASN A 206 14.97 -4.45 18.17
N GLU A 207 14.21 -3.84 17.26
CA GLU A 207 13.65 -4.52 16.09
C GLU A 207 14.68 -4.95 15.03
N HIS A 208 15.96 -4.56 15.20
CA HIS A 208 17.02 -4.94 14.26
C HIS A 208 17.64 -6.30 14.57
N GLU A 209 17.45 -6.82 15.79
CA GLU A 209 18.00 -8.11 16.21
C GLU A 209 16.88 -9.13 16.40
N TYR A 210 16.77 -10.05 15.45
CA TYR A 210 15.73 -11.06 15.42
C TYR A 210 16.25 -12.39 14.86
N THR A 211 15.56 -13.46 15.23
CA THR A 211 15.69 -14.77 14.58
C THR A 211 14.47 -15.03 13.71
N LEU A 212 14.65 -15.88 12.69
CA LEU A 212 13.58 -16.25 11.77
C LEU A 212 13.13 -17.68 12.03
N GLY A 213 11.82 -17.86 12.21
CA GLY A 213 11.17 -19.16 12.37
C GLY A 213 11.06 -19.93 11.05
N GLU A 214 10.16 -20.92 11.08
CA GLU A 214 9.88 -21.78 9.93
C GLU A 214 9.17 -21.01 8.79
N PRO A 215 9.37 -21.43 7.52
CA PRO A 215 8.65 -20.85 6.38
C PRO A 215 7.13 -21.03 6.50
N MET A 216 6.39 -19.97 6.20
CA MET A 216 4.94 -19.93 6.17
C MET A 216 4.44 -19.18 4.93
N ALA A 217 3.13 -19.24 4.71
CA ALA A 217 2.43 -18.41 3.73
C ALA A 217 1.61 -17.35 4.47
N LEU A 218 1.73 -16.09 4.05
CA LEU A 218 0.87 -14.99 4.52
C LEU A 218 -0.03 -14.56 3.37
N LYS A 219 -1.34 -14.51 3.60
CA LYS A 219 -2.31 -13.96 2.67
C LYS A 219 -2.82 -12.62 3.21
N ASP A 220 -2.45 -11.56 2.51
CA ASP A 220 -2.96 -10.21 2.70
C ASP A 220 -4.15 -10.02 1.75
N ALA A 221 -5.32 -9.69 2.29
CA ALA A 221 -6.53 -9.51 1.51
C ALA A 221 -7.48 -8.48 2.12
N TYR A 222 -8.13 -7.72 1.24
CA TYR A 222 -9.23 -6.83 1.59
C TYR A 222 -10.53 -7.61 1.51
N LEU A 223 -11.19 -7.76 2.65
CA LEU A 223 -12.46 -8.46 2.75
C LEU A 223 -13.66 -7.50 2.63
N PHE A 224 -14.80 -8.06 2.23
CA PHE A 224 -16.08 -7.38 2.36
C PHE A 224 -16.54 -7.45 3.82
N GLU A 225 -17.39 -6.51 4.23
CA GLU A 225 -17.89 -6.39 5.61
C GLU A 225 -18.58 -7.68 6.11
N ASP A 226 -19.24 -8.41 5.21
CA ASP A 226 -19.95 -9.66 5.47
C ASP A 226 -19.14 -10.92 5.13
N ALA A 227 -17.85 -10.77 4.81
CA ALA A 227 -17.02 -11.91 4.43
C ALA A 227 -16.74 -12.83 5.62
N VAL A 228 -17.01 -14.12 5.44
CA VAL A 228 -16.60 -15.16 6.40
C VAL A 228 -15.09 -15.40 6.27
N LEU A 229 -14.41 -15.49 7.40
CA LEU A 229 -12.98 -15.84 7.47
C LEU A 229 -12.73 -17.24 6.92
N GLU A 230 -11.56 -17.49 6.33
CA GLU A 230 -11.30 -18.73 5.61
C GLU A 230 -11.26 -19.96 6.52
N SER A 231 -10.80 -19.80 7.76
CA SER A 231 -10.89 -20.80 8.83
C SER A 231 -12.35 -21.22 9.06
N GLY A 232 -13.26 -20.25 9.17
CA GLY A 232 -14.69 -20.49 9.29
C GLY A 232 -15.28 -21.18 8.05
N ILE A 233 -14.85 -20.78 6.85
CA ILE A 233 -15.25 -21.47 5.60
C ILE A 233 -14.76 -22.92 5.61
N LYS A 234 -13.50 -23.16 5.99
CA LYS A 234 -12.91 -24.50 6.12
C LYS A 234 -13.70 -25.35 7.10
N GLU A 235 -14.05 -24.82 8.27
CA GLU A 235 -14.85 -25.53 9.28
C GLU A 235 -16.22 -25.94 8.74
N GLN A 236 -16.91 -25.04 8.03
CA GLN A 236 -18.21 -25.33 7.40
C GLN A 236 -18.10 -26.42 6.34
N ILE A 237 -17.06 -26.38 5.50
CA ILE A 237 -16.82 -27.41 4.48
C ILE A 237 -16.52 -28.76 5.16
N MET A 238 -15.65 -28.76 6.17
CA MET A 238 -15.30 -29.99 6.89
C MET A 238 -16.51 -30.61 7.59
N ALA A 239 -17.38 -29.81 8.20
CA ALA A 239 -18.64 -30.28 8.77
C ALA A 239 -19.56 -30.91 7.70
N SER A 240 -19.71 -30.24 6.55
CA SER A 240 -20.52 -30.75 5.44
C SER A 240 -19.98 -32.06 4.85
N LEU A 241 -18.66 -32.20 4.75
CA LEU A 241 -17.99 -33.42 4.29
C LEU A 241 -18.22 -34.59 5.26
N LYS A 242 -18.14 -34.31 6.56
CA LYS A 242 -18.41 -35.30 7.60
C LYS A 242 -19.86 -35.81 7.53
N ASP A 243 -20.82 -34.91 7.36
CA ASP A 243 -22.24 -35.26 7.19
C ASP A 243 -22.49 -36.09 5.92
N ALA A 244 -21.69 -35.87 4.87
CA ALA A 244 -21.70 -36.67 3.65
C ALA A 244 -20.96 -38.03 3.78
N GLY A 245 -20.40 -38.36 4.94
CA GLY A 245 -19.69 -39.62 5.20
C GLY A 245 -18.23 -39.65 4.76
N ALA A 246 -17.62 -38.50 4.50
CA ALA A 246 -16.19 -38.41 4.20
C ALA A 246 -15.33 -38.70 5.44
N ASN A 247 -14.10 -39.15 5.24
CA ASN A 247 -13.13 -39.31 6.33
C ASN A 247 -12.48 -37.97 6.67
N ASP A 248 -12.69 -37.47 7.89
CA ASP A 248 -12.14 -36.19 8.37
C ASP A 248 -10.62 -36.05 8.16
N LYS A 249 -9.85 -37.10 8.44
CA LYS A 249 -8.38 -37.07 8.33
C LYS A 249 -7.91 -37.03 6.88
N ASP A 250 -8.68 -37.60 5.96
CA ASP A 250 -8.37 -37.57 4.54
C ASP A 250 -8.76 -36.21 3.95
N ALA A 251 -9.97 -35.73 4.27
CA ALA A 251 -10.45 -34.40 3.87
C ALA A 251 -9.50 -33.27 4.32
N ALA A 252 -9.02 -33.32 5.56
CA ALA A 252 -8.13 -32.30 6.11
C ALA A 252 -6.83 -32.10 5.31
N ARG A 253 -6.36 -33.12 4.58
CA ARG A 253 -5.12 -33.06 3.78
C ARG A 253 -5.22 -32.12 2.58
N TYR A 254 -6.45 -31.77 2.17
CA TYR A 254 -6.72 -30.88 1.03
C TYR A 254 -6.84 -29.41 1.44
N PHE A 255 -6.73 -29.10 2.73
CA PHE A 255 -6.82 -27.73 3.25
C PHE A 255 -5.51 -27.27 3.85
N MET A 256 -5.25 -25.96 3.80
CA MET A 256 -4.18 -25.35 4.58
C MET A 256 -4.48 -25.40 6.08
N GLU A 257 -3.44 -25.44 6.89
CA GLU A 257 -3.53 -25.20 8.33
C GLU A 257 -3.32 -23.70 8.59
N TYR A 258 -4.33 -23.07 9.17
CA TYR A 258 -4.30 -21.66 9.53
C TYR A 258 -3.67 -21.54 10.92
N GLU A 259 -2.60 -20.77 11.02
CA GLU A 259 -1.96 -20.43 12.30
C GLU A 259 -2.64 -19.20 12.90
N ILE A 260 -2.99 -18.23 12.05
CA ILE A 260 -3.74 -17.03 12.40
C ILE A 260 -4.67 -16.69 11.23
N ASP A 261 -5.94 -16.41 11.54
CA ASP A 261 -6.93 -15.93 10.58
C ASP A 261 -7.77 -14.86 11.26
N GLU A 262 -7.41 -13.58 11.05
CA GLU A 262 -8.03 -12.45 11.74
C GLU A 262 -8.16 -11.21 10.86
N VAL A 263 -9.15 -10.38 11.20
CA VAL A 263 -9.29 -9.03 10.67
C VAL A 263 -8.23 -8.14 11.33
N ALA A 264 -7.25 -7.65 10.57
CA ALA A 264 -6.24 -6.74 11.10
C ALA A 264 -6.92 -5.41 11.44
N LYS A 265 -6.82 -5.02 12.71
CA LYS A 265 -7.38 -3.76 13.18
C LYS A 265 -6.33 -2.67 13.08
N LEU A 266 -6.78 -1.45 12.84
CA LEU A 266 -5.91 -0.30 13.05
C LEU A 266 -5.64 -0.19 14.56
N PRO A 267 -4.42 0.18 14.97
CA PRO A 267 -4.15 0.49 16.37
C PRO A 267 -5.13 1.55 16.85
N ASP A 268 -5.59 1.40 18.10
CA ASP A 268 -6.45 2.40 18.74
C ASP A 268 -5.71 3.74 18.76
N GLU A 269 -6.40 4.87 18.50
CA GLU A 269 -5.79 6.21 18.46
C GLU A 269 -5.07 6.60 19.79
N ASN A 270 -5.30 5.84 20.86
CA ASN A 270 -4.68 6.00 22.17
C ASN A 270 -3.40 5.17 22.38
N GLU A 271 -3.05 4.26 21.47
CA GLU A 271 -1.82 3.48 21.52
C GLU A 271 -0.71 4.22 20.80
N THR A 272 0.11 4.97 21.56
CA THR A 272 1.29 5.67 21.07
C THR A 272 2.41 4.69 20.70
N GLY A 273 2.29 4.02 19.55
CA GLY A 273 3.40 3.33 18.91
C GLY A 273 4.38 4.32 18.28
N LEU A 274 5.67 4.00 18.28
CA LEU A 274 6.69 4.77 17.56
C LEU A 274 6.35 4.77 16.06
N GLU A 275 5.89 5.92 15.57
CA GLU A 275 5.60 6.17 14.16
C GLU A 275 6.88 6.02 13.34
N ASP A 276 6.78 5.24 12.26
CA ASP A 276 7.80 5.21 11.21
C ASP A 276 7.75 6.57 10.52
N ASP A 277 8.66 7.48 10.87
CA ASP A 277 8.79 8.69 10.10
C ASP A 277 9.18 8.26 8.69
N LEU A 278 8.43 8.71 7.68
CA LEU A 278 8.68 8.36 6.28
C LEU A 278 9.99 8.97 5.76
N THR A 279 10.94 9.30 6.65
CA THR A 279 12.16 10.00 6.37
C THR A 279 13.31 9.03 6.52
N SER A 280 13.73 8.47 5.39
CA SER A 280 15.11 8.04 5.27
C SER A 280 16.01 9.18 5.78
N ASP A 281 16.79 8.90 6.83
CA ASP A 281 17.73 9.79 7.53
C ASP A 281 18.38 10.83 6.60
N MET A 282 17.75 12.00 6.50
CA MET A 282 18.28 13.19 5.85
C MET A 282 18.46 14.25 6.93
N LYS A 283 19.69 14.75 7.06
CA LYS A 283 20.17 15.72 8.09
C LYS A 283 19.40 17.05 8.20
N SER A 284 18.24 17.21 7.57
CA SER A 284 17.44 18.44 7.53
C SER A 284 16.08 18.37 8.23
N ASN A 285 15.70 17.25 8.85
CA ASN A 285 14.36 17.05 9.41
C ASN A 285 14.29 17.24 10.93
N GLU A 286 14.55 18.45 11.42
CA GLU A 286 13.99 18.80 12.74
C GLU A 286 12.48 19.11 12.57
N PRO A 287 11.58 18.42 13.30
CA PRO A 287 10.15 18.68 13.20
C PRO A 287 9.83 20.12 13.60
N ALA A 288 9.19 20.87 12.71
CA ALA A 288 8.59 22.13 13.09
C ALA A 288 7.40 21.83 14.00
N SER A 289 7.49 22.18 15.29
CA SER A 289 6.39 21.98 16.23
C SER A 289 5.31 23.06 16.03
N TYR A 290 4.10 22.61 15.72
CA TYR A 290 2.89 23.44 15.72
C TYR A 290 1.85 22.74 16.59
N THR A 291 1.37 23.41 17.64
CA THR A 291 0.34 22.87 18.53
C THR A 291 -1.02 23.40 18.08
N PRO A 292 -1.88 22.59 17.44
CA PRO A 292 -3.22 23.02 17.08
C PRO A 292 -4.15 22.92 18.30
N GLY A 293 -5.08 23.86 18.45
CA GLY A 293 -6.14 23.77 19.46
C GLY A 293 -7.11 22.63 19.15
N ASN A 294 -7.64 22.00 20.20
CA ASN A 294 -8.52 20.83 20.27
C ASN A 294 -9.70 20.75 19.27
N GLU A 295 -9.46 20.60 17.98
CA GLU A 295 -10.48 20.23 16.99
C GLU A 295 -9.91 19.14 16.07
N ALA A 296 -10.54 17.95 16.08
CA ALA A 296 -10.21 16.84 15.20
C ALA A 296 -10.31 17.28 13.72
N TRP A 297 -9.28 16.99 12.93
CA TRP A 297 -9.17 17.45 11.54
C TRP A 297 -9.97 16.56 10.61
N ILE A 298 -11.24 16.90 10.42
CA ILE A 298 -12.06 16.34 9.35
C ILE A 298 -12.12 17.38 8.21
N ILE A 299 -11.55 17.06 7.05
CA ILE A 299 -11.88 17.81 5.84
C ILE A 299 -13.25 17.33 5.39
N CYS A 300 -14.31 17.95 5.93
CA CYS A 300 -15.66 17.87 5.40
C CYS A 300 -15.77 18.86 4.24
N VAL A 301 -15.90 18.36 3.01
CA VAL A 301 -16.35 19.18 1.88
C VAL A 301 -17.85 18.96 1.73
N GLU A 302 -18.66 19.87 2.28
CA GLU A 302 -20.11 19.87 2.11
C GLU A 302 -20.50 20.88 1.03
N GLN A 303 -20.99 20.40 -0.12
CA GLN A 303 -21.73 21.24 -1.08
C GLN A 303 -22.80 20.40 -1.80
N GLY A 304 -24.08 20.69 -1.53
CA GLY A 304 -25.23 20.14 -2.28
C GLY A 304 -25.54 18.67 -2.00
N GLY A 305 -25.66 18.31 -0.70
CA GLY A 305 -26.26 17.05 -0.25
C GLY A 305 -25.33 15.84 -0.12
N TYR A 306 -24.03 15.99 -0.37
CA TYR A 306 -23.03 14.94 -0.15
C TYR A 306 -21.90 15.49 0.72
N ILE A 307 -21.60 14.79 1.81
CA ILE A 307 -20.44 15.03 2.65
C ILE A 307 -19.35 14.06 2.17
N VAL A 308 -18.27 14.58 1.60
CA VAL A 308 -17.02 13.81 1.52
C VAL A 308 -16.31 14.08 2.84
N THR A 309 -16.39 13.12 3.74
CA THR A 309 -15.62 13.10 4.97
C THR A 309 -14.28 12.46 4.65
N LEU A 310 -13.19 13.24 4.57
CA LEU A 310 -11.86 12.66 4.80
C LEU A 310 -11.72 12.46 6.31
N ALA A 311 -12.46 11.50 6.86
CA ALA A 311 -12.24 10.98 8.20
C ALA A 311 -11.46 9.67 8.08
N ALA A 312 -10.61 9.41 9.07
CA ALA A 312 -10.10 8.07 9.34
C ALA A 312 -11.31 7.14 9.60
N GLY A 313 -11.77 6.45 8.56
CA GLY A 313 -12.96 5.60 8.58
C GLY A 313 -12.65 4.27 7.90
N THR A 314 -12.19 3.34 8.72
CA THR A 314 -12.27 1.86 8.61
C THR A 314 -12.58 1.24 7.25
N VAL A 315 -11.50 0.73 6.62
CA VAL A 315 -11.51 -0.64 6.09
C VAL A 315 -10.28 -1.34 6.67
N SER A 316 -10.52 -2.29 7.57
CA SER A 316 -9.50 -3.17 8.12
C SER A 316 -8.98 -4.08 7.00
N GLY A 317 -7.66 -4.08 6.78
CA GLY A 317 -7.01 -5.18 6.07
C GLY A 317 -7.11 -6.45 6.91
N ILE A 318 -7.18 -7.63 6.31
CA ILE A 318 -7.07 -8.91 7.03
C ILE A 318 -5.70 -9.47 6.70
N LEU A 319 -4.99 -9.86 7.74
CA LEU A 319 -3.66 -10.43 7.62
C LEU A 319 -3.73 -11.89 8.06
N GLN A 320 -3.69 -12.81 7.11
CA GLN A 320 -3.83 -14.25 7.37
C GLN A 320 -2.45 -14.91 7.30
N VAL A 321 -2.10 -15.77 8.24
CA VAL A 321 -0.84 -16.54 8.23
C VAL A 321 -1.13 -18.02 8.42
N GLY A 322 -0.61 -18.87 7.53
CA GLY A 322 -0.78 -20.32 7.58
C GLY A 322 0.46 -21.09 7.16
N LYS A 323 0.58 -22.34 7.62
CA LYS A 323 1.64 -23.26 7.18
C LYS A 323 1.22 -23.94 5.87
N ALA A 324 2.09 -23.87 4.87
CA ALA A 324 1.88 -24.57 3.61
C ALA A 324 2.52 -25.97 3.67
N ASN A 325 1.72 -27.03 3.50
CA ASN A 325 2.22 -28.37 3.22
C ASN A 325 2.67 -28.45 1.75
N LEU A 326 3.78 -27.77 1.41
CA LEU A 326 4.38 -27.86 0.08
C LEU A 326 5.11 -29.21 -0.04
N ARG A 327 4.50 -30.18 -0.72
CA ARG A 327 5.24 -31.33 -1.25
C ARG A 327 5.90 -30.93 -2.56
N THR A 328 7.21 -31.16 -2.64
CA THR A 328 8.03 -31.14 -3.86
C THR A 328 7.49 -32.08 -4.92
#